data_AF-A0A7J6L171-F1
#
_entry.id   AF-A0A7J6L171-F1
#
_cell.length_a   1.000
_cell.length_b   1.000
_cell.length_c   1.000
_cell.angle_alpha   90.00
_cell.angle_beta   90.00
_cell.angle_gamma   90.00
#
_symmetry.space_group_name_H-M   'P 1'
#
loop_
_entity.id
_entity.type
_entity.pdbx_description
1 polymer ?
#
loop_
_entity_poly.entity_id
_entity_poly.type
_entity_poly.pdbx_seq_one_letter_code
_entity_poly.pdbx_strand_id
1 'polypeptide(L)'
;MPMDLLAFFLFGKLLDSEPDDSTSNIVISPLSVYQTLAMAALGAKGATADRIYKLTGVPSVDALLDDDYSSDAMLLVNSIWSEVLSEDYVEAVKKRLPGTTAYCEAPTASKINAWVDDKTRHLIDHILDDDPSPDGAVLVNAAYFKDSWQDKFNPYSTRPMKFDLPNRTSKMVPMMVAESTEKKRGMKVFAYYADDDFQVASIPYSHPEYSAVIALPTTPNGNPVLDDVTYQSWLAGMKQTPGVLMFPKFKVEYGVKDLTSILAEGGLEIAGDYSGMSDEPLQISNVFHKAVLKVNEEGTEGAAATAMVMNRAFVMPPPDAFEMIVNRPFFFIVKHNPTGRIAFFSHINDPSSSDDEMCS
;
A
#
# COMPACT_ATOMS: atom_id res chain seq x y z
N MET A 1 2.60 0.29 -21.24
CA MET A 1 1.52 -0.63 -20.81
C MET A 1 1.07 -0.11 -19.46
N PRO A 2 -0.25 -0.05 -19.15
CA PRO A 2 -0.69 0.41 -17.84
C PRO A 2 -0.02 -0.46 -16.78
N MET A 3 0.80 0.12 -15.91
CA MET A 3 1.65 -0.69 -15.04
C MET A 3 0.90 -1.20 -13.82
N ASP A 4 -0.26 -0.62 -13.50
CA ASP A 4 -1.01 -0.92 -12.26
C ASP A 4 -2.55 -0.87 -12.40
N LEU A 5 -3.11 -1.42 -13.48
CA LEU A 5 -4.57 -1.49 -13.69
C LEU A 5 -5.34 -2.05 -12.47
N LEU A 6 -4.81 -3.13 -11.87
CA LEU A 6 -5.40 -3.74 -10.69
C LEU A 6 -5.39 -2.79 -9.49
N ALA A 7 -4.30 -2.04 -9.28
CA ALA A 7 -4.17 -1.14 -8.14
C ALA A 7 -5.25 -0.06 -8.15
N PHE A 8 -5.42 0.63 -9.28
CA PHE A 8 -6.42 1.68 -9.41
C PHE A 8 -7.84 1.14 -9.43
N PHE A 9 -8.06 -0.05 -10.02
CA PHE A 9 -9.36 -0.71 -9.96
C PHE A 9 -9.77 -1.04 -8.51
N LEU A 10 -8.90 -1.75 -7.77
CA LEU A 10 -9.15 -2.11 -6.39
C LEU A 10 -9.34 -0.86 -5.54
N PHE A 11 -8.40 0.08 -5.62
CA PHE A 11 -8.42 1.28 -4.79
C PHE A 11 -9.62 2.16 -5.08
N GLY A 12 -9.99 2.35 -6.36
CA GLY A 12 -11.20 3.07 -6.76
C GLY A 12 -12.47 2.44 -6.18
N LYS A 13 -12.60 1.11 -6.26
CA LYS A 13 -13.73 0.40 -5.65
C LYS A 13 -13.80 0.55 -4.13
N LEU A 14 -12.65 0.62 -3.46
CA LEU A 14 -12.58 0.85 -2.03
C LEU A 14 -12.98 2.27 -1.66
N LEU A 15 -12.50 3.27 -2.41
CA LEU A 15 -12.90 4.67 -2.24
C LEU A 15 -14.40 4.86 -2.46
N ASP A 16 -14.95 4.31 -3.55
CA ASP A 16 -16.39 4.40 -3.88
C ASP A 16 -17.29 3.72 -2.83
N SER A 17 -16.73 2.79 -2.03
CA SER A 17 -17.47 2.11 -0.97
C SER A 17 -17.58 2.92 0.33
N GLU A 18 -16.77 3.98 0.47
CA GLU A 18 -16.78 4.86 1.63
C GLU A 18 -17.67 6.09 1.37
N PRO A 19 -18.45 6.56 2.36
CA PRO A 19 -19.12 7.86 2.26
C PRO A 19 -18.14 9.03 2.06
N ASP A 20 -18.55 10.06 1.33
CA ASP A 20 -17.71 11.26 1.09
C ASP A 20 -17.26 11.97 2.38
N ASP A 21 -18.01 11.85 3.47
CA ASP A 21 -17.69 12.43 4.78
C ASP A 21 -16.99 11.45 5.74
N SER A 22 -16.67 10.24 5.26
CA SER A 22 -15.95 9.22 6.01
C SER A 22 -14.57 9.72 6.44
N THR A 23 -14.25 9.57 7.73
CA THR A 23 -12.90 9.84 8.24
C THR A 23 -12.02 8.58 8.24
N SER A 24 -12.52 7.48 7.71
CA SER A 24 -11.78 6.22 7.61
C SER A 24 -10.63 6.37 6.63
N ASN A 25 -9.47 5.86 7.01
CA ASN A 25 -8.32 5.76 6.13
C ASN A 25 -8.38 4.44 5.35
N ILE A 26 -7.87 4.45 4.12
CA ILE A 26 -7.75 3.24 3.29
C ILE A 26 -6.28 2.98 3.04
N VAL A 27 -5.86 1.71 3.10
CA VAL A 27 -4.59 1.24 2.57
C VAL A 27 -4.77 -0.13 1.93
N ILE A 28 -4.13 -0.33 0.78
CA ILE A 28 -3.96 -1.65 0.18
C ILE A 28 -2.52 -1.84 -0.29
N SER A 29 -2.12 -3.10 -0.42
CA SER A 29 -0.93 -3.47 -1.19
C SER A 29 -1.34 -4.22 -2.46
N PRO A 30 -1.48 -3.50 -3.60
CA PRO A 30 -1.80 -4.13 -4.88
C PRO A 30 -0.77 -5.18 -5.27
N LEU A 31 0.50 -4.89 -4.98
CA LEU A 31 1.62 -5.80 -5.17
C LEU A 31 1.38 -7.17 -4.50
N SER A 32 0.97 -7.16 -3.24
CA SER A 32 0.64 -8.38 -2.52
C SER A 32 -0.55 -9.11 -3.17
N VAL A 33 -1.57 -8.38 -3.61
CA VAL A 33 -2.74 -8.96 -4.30
C VAL A 33 -2.35 -9.60 -5.64
N TYR A 34 -1.39 -9.03 -6.40
CA TYR A 34 -0.88 -9.68 -7.62
C TYR A 34 -0.27 -11.06 -7.34
N GLN A 35 0.53 -11.21 -6.28
CA GLN A 35 1.12 -12.51 -5.90
C GLN A 35 0.04 -13.51 -5.48
N THR A 36 -1.01 -13.03 -4.83
CA THR A 36 -2.18 -13.83 -4.47
C THR A 36 -2.94 -14.32 -5.70
N LEU A 37 -3.18 -13.43 -6.67
CA LEU A 37 -3.77 -13.80 -7.96
C LEU A 37 -2.85 -14.71 -8.78
N ALA A 38 -1.52 -14.67 -8.58
CA ALA A 38 -0.60 -15.60 -9.20
C ALA A 38 -0.77 -17.04 -8.68
N MET A 39 -1.02 -17.22 -7.37
CA MET A 39 -1.41 -18.53 -6.83
C MET A 39 -2.69 -19.03 -7.51
N ALA A 40 -3.71 -18.17 -7.62
CA ALA A 40 -4.95 -18.53 -8.31
C ALA A 40 -4.71 -18.89 -9.79
N ALA A 41 -3.93 -18.09 -10.50
CA ALA A 41 -3.61 -18.30 -11.92
C ALA A 41 -2.77 -19.55 -12.18
N LEU A 42 -1.93 -19.96 -11.22
CA LEU A 42 -1.09 -21.15 -11.35
C LEU A 42 -1.93 -22.43 -11.47
N GLY A 43 -3.06 -22.48 -10.75
CA GLY A 43 -4.00 -23.60 -10.78
C GLY A 43 -5.18 -23.43 -11.75
N ALA A 44 -5.42 -22.21 -12.26
CA ALA A 44 -6.49 -21.93 -13.21
C ALA A 44 -6.21 -22.49 -14.62
N LYS A 45 -7.26 -22.85 -15.36
CA LYS A 45 -7.18 -23.32 -16.75
C LYS A 45 -8.06 -22.48 -17.68
N GLY A 46 -7.72 -22.50 -18.98
CA GLY A 46 -8.50 -21.89 -20.05
C GLY A 46 -8.94 -20.46 -19.75
N ALA A 47 -10.25 -20.22 -19.91
CA ALA A 47 -10.85 -18.89 -19.75
C ALA A 47 -10.69 -18.30 -18.34
N THR A 48 -10.62 -19.15 -17.30
CA THR A 48 -10.42 -18.71 -15.91
C THR A 48 -9.04 -18.08 -15.73
N ALA A 49 -7.99 -18.70 -16.30
CA ALA A 49 -6.64 -18.13 -16.29
C ALA A 49 -6.58 -16.82 -17.11
N ASP A 50 -7.17 -16.82 -18.31
CA ASP A 50 -7.19 -15.65 -19.20
C ASP A 50 -7.86 -14.42 -18.54
N ARG A 51 -8.89 -14.65 -17.71
CA ARG A 51 -9.54 -13.57 -16.96
C ARG A 51 -8.67 -12.99 -15.86
N ILE A 52 -7.89 -13.83 -15.16
CA ILE A 52 -6.93 -13.34 -14.16
C ILE A 52 -5.86 -12.48 -14.85
N TYR A 53 -5.34 -12.92 -16.00
CA TYR A 53 -4.38 -12.16 -16.81
C TYR A 53 -4.96 -10.83 -17.28
N LYS A 54 -6.23 -10.82 -17.73
CA LYS A 54 -6.92 -9.59 -18.12
C LYS A 54 -7.12 -8.63 -16.94
N LEU A 55 -7.54 -9.14 -15.78
CA LEU A 55 -7.74 -8.35 -14.55
C LEU A 55 -6.44 -7.69 -14.09
N THR A 56 -5.34 -8.44 -14.16
CA THR A 56 -4.02 -7.99 -13.71
C THR A 56 -3.27 -7.18 -14.79
N GLY A 57 -3.73 -7.22 -16.05
CA GLY A 57 -3.07 -6.54 -17.16
C GLY A 57 -1.75 -7.18 -17.60
N VAL A 58 -1.46 -8.40 -17.14
CA VAL A 58 -0.23 -9.13 -17.47
C VAL A 58 -0.49 -10.30 -18.43
N PRO A 59 0.49 -10.75 -19.22
CA PRO A 59 0.27 -11.79 -20.22
C PRO A 59 0.34 -13.24 -19.70
N SER A 60 0.88 -13.47 -18.49
CA SER A 60 1.09 -14.81 -17.95
C SER A 60 1.25 -14.80 -16.43
N VAL A 61 1.20 -15.99 -15.81
CA VAL A 61 1.51 -16.15 -14.38
C VAL A 61 2.94 -15.74 -14.04
N ASP A 62 3.90 -16.00 -14.93
CA ASP A 62 5.30 -15.62 -14.68
C ASP A 62 5.45 -14.09 -14.69
N ALA A 63 4.66 -13.37 -15.49
CA ALA A 63 4.63 -11.91 -15.50
C ALA A 63 4.02 -11.27 -14.22
N LEU A 64 3.28 -12.05 -13.42
CA LEU A 64 2.84 -11.63 -12.07
C LEU A 64 4.00 -11.66 -11.06
N LEU A 65 5.10 -12.33 -11.40
CA LEU A 65 6.22 -12.67 -10.53
C LEU A 65 7.55 -12.10 -11.02
N ASP A 66 7.54 -11.46 -12.19
CA ASP A 66 8.75 -11.13 -12.98
C ASP A 66 9.66 -10.10 -12.31
N ASP A 67 9.16 -9.46 -11.26
CA ASP A 67 9.87 -8.43 -10.54
C ASP A 67 10.30 -8.98 -9.18
N ASP A 68 11.60 -8.91 -8.90
CA ASP A 68 12.13 -9.18 -7.56
C ASP A 68 11.76 -8.00 -6.64
N TYR A 69 10.63 -8.14 -5.96
CA TYR A 69 10.20 -7.20 -4.92
C TYR A 69 10.78 -7.56 -3.55
N SER A 70 11.59 -8.62 -3.46
CA SER A 70 12.17 -9.06 -2.20
C SER A 70 13.22 -8.04 -1.77
N SER A 71 12.85 -7.22 -0.81
CA SER A 71 13.79 -6.40 -0.06
C SER A 71 13.54 -6.61 1.44
N ASP A 72 14.55 -6.32 2.26
CA ASP A 72 14.37 -6.27 3.71
C ASP A 72 13.34 -5.21 4.14
N ALA A 73 13.02 -4.28 3.24
CA ALA A 73 12.03 -3.23 3.46
C ALA A 73 10.58 -3.68 3.23
N MET A 74 10.36 -4.82 2.60
CA MET A 74 9.04 -5.29 2.20
C MET A 74 8.74 -6.67 2.78
N LEU A 75 7.65 -6.78 3.54
CA LEU A 75 7.16 -8.05 4.04
C LEU A 75 5.80 -8.35 3.43
N LEU A 76 5.82 -9.22 2.41
CA LEU A 76 4.61 -9.75 1.77
C LEU A 76 4.43 -11.19 2.21
N VAL A 77 3.25 -11.47 2.77
CA VAL A 77 2.89 -12.77 3.32
C VAL A 77 1.63 -13.23 2.60
N ASN A 78 1.79 -14.25 1.76
CA ASN A 78 0.76 -14.75 0.86
C ASN A 78 0.54 -16.24 1.08
N SER A 79 -0.71 -16.65 1.27
CA SER A 79 -1.04 -18.08 1.31
C SER A 79 -2.36 -18.43 0.64
N ILE A 80 -2.48 -19.71 0.30
CA ILE A 80 -3.72 -20.34 -0.14
C ILE A 80 -3.99 -21.58 0.72
N TRP A 81 -5.24 -21.75 1.15
CA TRP A 81 -5.67 -22.81 2.07
C TRP A 81 -6.87 -23.54 1.51
N SER A 82 -6.84 -24.87 1.49
CA SER A 82 -8.00 -25.73 1.20
C SER A 82 -7.71 -27.18 1.61
N GLU A 83 -8.73 -27.94 2.01
CA GLU A 83 -8.56 -29.37 2.38
C GLU A 83 -8.21 -30.28 1.21
N VAL A 84 -8.45 -29.83 -0.02
CA VAL A 84 -8.40 -30.69 -1.21
C VAL A 84 -7.25 -30.33 -2.16
N LEU A 85 -6.31 -29.46 -1.76
CA LEU A 85 -5.17 -29.12 -2.64
C LEU A 85 -4.34 -30.36 -2.97
N SER A 86 -4.03 -30.56 -4.26
CA SER A 86 -3.14 -31.62 -4.71
C SER A 86 -1.69 -31.37 -4.28
N GLU A 87 -0.94 -32.44 -4.03
CA GLU A 87 0.49 -32.36 -3.70
C GLU A 87 1.29 -31.67 -4.81
N ASP A 88 0.98 -31.98 -6.07
CA ASP A 88 1.61 -31.38 -7.25
C ASP A 88 1.43 -29.86 -7.29
N TYR A 89 0.22 -29.36 -6.96
CA TYR A 89 -0.04 -27.93 -6.89
C TYR A 89 0.75 -27.26 -5.75
N VAL A 90 0.76 -27.87 -4.56
CA VAL A 90 1.51 -27.35 -3.40
C VAL A 90 3.01 -27.26 -3.72
N GLU A 91 3.57 -28.29 -4.36
CA GLU A 91 4.96 -28.27 -4.81
C GLU A 91 5.21 -27.20 -5.90
N ALA A 92 4.27 -27.04 -6.84
CA ALA A 92 4.35 -26.01 -7.88
C ALA A 92 4.34 -24.59 -7.28
N VAL A 93 3.48 -24.31 -6.30
CA VAL A 93 3.46 -23.03 -5.57
C VAL A 93 4.83 -22.78 -4.93
N LYS A 94 5.34 -23.75 -4.17
CA LYS A 94 6.65 -23.62 -3.51
C LYS A 94 7.80 -23.37 -4.48
N LYS A 95 7.76 -24.01 -5.66
CA LYS A 95 8.82 -23.93 -6.66
C LYS A 95 8.75 -22.67 -7.52
N ARG A 96 7.54 -22.24 -7.89
CA ARG A 96 7.32 -21.17 -8.87
C ARG A 96 6.97 -19.83 -8.24
N LEU A 97 6.46 -19.81 -7.01
CA LEU A 97 5.97 -18.63 -6.31
C LEU A 97 6.75 -18.44 -5.00
N PRO A 98 8.05 -18.12 -5.06
CA PRO A 98 8.87 -17.91 -3.86
C PRO A 98 8.25 -16.82 -2.97
N GLY A 99 8.26 -17.03 -1.66
CA GLY A 99 7.62 -16.12 -0.69
C GLY A 99 6.12 -16.35 -0.47
N THR A 100 5.50 -17.29 -1.20
CA THR A 100 4.10 -17.70 -0.98
C THR A 100 4.02 -19.11 -0.39
N THR A 101 2.88 -19.49 0.19
CA THR A 101 2.69 -20.83 0.76
C THR A 101 1.31 -21.41 0.45
N ALA A 102 1.25 -22.69 0.10
CA ALA A 102 0.01 -23.43 -0.06
C ALA A 102 -0.17 -24.47 1.06
N TYR A 103 -1.36 -24.53 1.63
CA TYR A 103 -1.72 -25.40 2.75
C TYR A 103 -2.88 -26.32 2.37
N CYS A 104 -2.60 -27.62 2.32
CA CYS A 104 -3.61 -28.67 2.13
C CYS A 104 -4.26 -29.02 3.48
N GLU A 105 -5.08 -28.10 4.00
CA GLU A 105 -5.82 -28.26 5.26
C GLU A 105 -7.01 -27.30 5.36
N ALA A 106 -7.89 -27.56 6.33
CA ALA A 106 -9.05 -26.74 6.60
C ALA A 106 -8.67 -25.28 6.90
N PRO A 107 -9.22 -24.30 6.18
CA PRO A 107 -8.98 -22.89 6.47
C PRO A 107 -9.82 -22.46 7.68
N THR A 108 -9.19 -22.32 8.85
CA THR A 108 -9.84 -21.76 10.04
C THR A 108 -9.20 -20.43 10.41
N ALA A 109 -9.98 -19.52 10.98
CA ALA A 109 -9.51 -18.22 11.44
C ALA A 109 -8.33 -18.37 12.40
N SER A 110 -8.41 -19.33 13.33
CA SER A 110 -7.32 -19.59 14.29
C SER A 110 -6.00 -19.97 13.60
N LYS A 111 -6.03 -20.87 12.62
CA LYS A 111 -4.82 -21.30 11.90
C LYS A 111 -4.25 -20.17 11.04
N ILE A 112 -5.13 -19.47 10.32
CA ILE A 112 -4.76 -18.37 9.45
C ILE A 112 -4.16 -17.23 10.27
N ASN A 113 -4.80 -16.82 11.37
CA ASN A 113 -4.27 -15.77 12.26
C ASN A 113 -2.93 -16.16 12.86
N ALA A 114 -2.77 -17.39 13.37
CA ALA A 114 -1.50 -17.87 13.90
C ALA A 114 -0.38 -17.88 12.85
N TRP A 115 -0.71 -18.26 11.61
CA TRP A 115 0.22 -18.22 10.50
C TRP A 115 0.60 -16.79 10.10
N VAL A 116 -0.37 -15.87 10.03
CA VAL A 116 -0.10 -14.45 9.71
C VAL A 116 0.76 -13.82 10.81
N ASP A 117 0.45 -14.05 12.08
CA ASP A 117 1.23 -13.54 13.22
C ASP A 117 2.70 -14.00 13.15
N ASP A 118 2.94 -15.31 12.95
CA ASP A 118 4.29 -15.87 12.79
C ASP A 118 5.02 -15.28 11.57
N LYS A 119 4.36 -15.28 10.40
CA LYS A 119 4.99 -14.86 9.15
C LYS A 119 5.21 -13.36 9.06
N THR A 120 4.40 -12.58 9.76
CA THR A 120 4.57 -11.13 9.86
C THR A 120 5.45 -10.71 11.03
N ARG A 121 6.03 -11.66 11.78
CA ARG A 121 6.89 -11.39 12.95
C ARG A 121 6.17 -10.55 14.00
N HIS A 122 4.89 -10.84 14.24
CA HIS A 122 3.99 -10.14 15.15
C HIS A 122 3.65 -8.70 14.77
N LEU A 123 3.89 -8.30 13.51
CA LEU A 123 3.48 -6.99 13.00
C LEU A 123 2.00 -6.95 12.63
N ILE A 124 1.44 -8.11 12.27
CA ILE A 124 0.02 -8.31 11.98
C ILE A 124 -0.40 -9.59 12.70
N ASP A 125 -1.01 -9.43 13.86
CA ASP A 125 -1.40 -10.54 14.76
C ASP A 125 -2.77 -11.15 14.41
N HIS A 126 -3.60 -10.40 13.68
CA HIS A 126 -4.99 -10.77 13.43
C HIS A 126 -5.45 -10.37 12.02
N ILE A 127 -6.09 -11.30 11.30
CA ILE A 127 -6.68 -11.08 9.98
C ILE A 127 -8.06 -11.70 9.78
N LEU A 128 -8.61 -12.48 10.71
CA LEU A 128 -9.95 -13.07 10.56
C LEU A 128 -10.65 -13.14 11.91
N ASP A 129 -11.83 -12.55 12.01
CA ASP A 129 -12.68 -12.68 13.20
C ASP A 129 -13.46 -14.00 13.19
N ASP A 130 -13.92 -14.43 12.00
CA ASP A 130 -14.74 -15.62 11.80
C ASP A 130 -14.06 -16.61 10.84
N ASP A 131 -14.40 -17.89 10.98
CA ASP A 131 -13.94 -18.92 10.05
C ASP A 131 -14.42 -18.63 8.62
N PRO A 132 -13.55 -18.75 7.61
CA PRO A 132 -13.93 -18.56 6.22
C PRO A 132 -14.78 -19.72 5.72
N SER A 133 -15.28 -19.61 4.47
CA SER A 133 -16.06 -20.71 3.90
C SER A 133 -15.20 -21.99 3.79
N PRO A 134 -15.68 -23.13 4.32
CA PRO A 134 -14.92 -24.38 4.32
C PRO A 134 -14.86 -25.03 2.93
N ASP A 135 -15.78 -24.68 2.03
CA ASP A 135 -16.02 -25.39 0.76
C ASP A 135 -15.24 -24.78 -0.42
N GLY A 136 -14.04 -24.25 -0.18
CA GLY A 136 -13.24 -23.63 -1.24
C GLY A 136 -11.80 -23.31 -0.86
N ALA A 137 -11.11 -22.67 -1.79
CA ALA A 137 -9.77 -22.15 -1.59
C ALA A 137 -9.83 -20.73 -1.03
N VAL A 138 -9.24 -20.55 0.15
CA VAL A 138 -9.12 -19.27 0.82
C VAL A 138 -7.74 -18.71 0.53
N LEU A 139 -7.70 -17.54 -0.12
CA LEU A 139 -6.48 -16.80 -0.33
C LEU A 139 -6.32 -15.74 0.76
N VAL A 140 -5.14 -15.69 1.37
CA VAL A 140 -4.83 -14.78 2.47
C VAL A 140 -3.60 -13.96 2.11
N ASN A 141 -3.74 -12.66 2.29
CA ASN A 141 -2.73 -11.68 1.96
C ASN A 141 -2.51 -10.71 3.12
N ALA A 142 -1.27 -10.63 3.60
CA ALA A 142 -0.85 -9.64 4.57
C ALA A 142 0.40 -8.91 4.08
N ALA A 143 0.40 -7.57 4.14
CA ALA A 143 1.50 -6.75 3.65
C ALA A 143 1.92 -5.70 4.68
N TYR A 144 3.24 -5.61 4.89
CA TYR A 144 3.86 -4.62 5.76
C TYR A 144 5.08 -4.00 5.06
N PHE A 145 5.22 -2.68 5.14
CA PHE A 145 6.39 -1.97 4.61
C PHE A 145 7.17 -1.30 5.74
N LYS A 146 8.49 -1.46 5.70
CA LYS A 146 9.44 -0.89 6.67
C LYS A 146 10.68 -0.36 5.96
N ASP A 147 10.82 0.95 5.83
CA ASP A 147 12.07 1.54 5.38
C ASP A 147 12.29 2.94 5.96
N SER A 148 13.55 3.29 6.20
CA SER A 148 13.92 4.65 6.64
C SER A 148 13.92 5.62 5.46
N TRP A 149 13.57 6.88 5.69
CA TRP A 149 13.78 7.93 4.69
C TRP A 149 15.26 8.04 4.33
N GLN A 150 15.60 8.31 3.07
CA GLN A 150 16.98 8.60 2.69
C GLN A 150 17.52 9.81 3.48
N ASP A 151 16.67 10.83 3.61
CA ASP A 151 16.90 12.01 4.45
C ASP A 151 15.78 12.09 5.50
N LYS A 152 16.10 11.68 6.73
CA LYS A 152 15.17 11.68 7.86
C LYS A 152 14.67 13.07 8.22
N PHE A 153 13.46 13.13 8.74
CA PHE A 153 12.88 14.34 9.30
C PHE A 153 13.45 14.58 10.69
N ASN A 154 13.58 15.85 11.08
CA ASN A 154 13.98 16.21 12.42
C ASN A 154 12.75 16.19 13.35
N PRO A 155 12.68 15.31 14.37
CA PRO A 155 11.54 15.24 15.28
C PRO A 155 11.26 16.53 16.05
N TYR A 156 12.28 17.38 16.24
CA TYR A 156 12.12 18.68 16.90
C TYR A 156 11.46 19.74 16.00
N SER A 157 11.43 19.50 14.69
CA SER A 157 10.77 20.37 13.71
C SER A 157 9.32 19.98 13.50
N THR A 158 8.93 18.76 13.90
CA THR A 158 7.54 18.31 13.94
C THR A 158 6.74 19.18 14.91
N ARG A 159 5.61 19.70 14.45
CA ARG A 159 4.78 20.61 15.25
C ARG A 159 3.30 20.38 15.02
N PRO A 160 2.43 20.61 16.03
CA PRO A 160 1.00 20.56 15.83
C PRO A 160 0.54 21.57 14.77
N MET A 161 -0.17 21.11 13.75
CA MET A 161 -0.83 21.96 12.76
C MET A 161 -2.27 21.50 12.52
N LYS A 162 -3.14 22.43 12.13
CA LYS A 162 -4.53 22.13 11.78
C LYS A 162 -4.56 21.25 10.53
N PHE A 163 -5.36 20.19 10.58
CA PHE A 163 -5.69 19.32 9.45
C PHE A 163 -7.21 19.29 9.28
N ASP A 164 -7.68 19.58 8.08
CA ASP A 164 -9.10 19.59 7.73
C ASP A 164 -9.56 18.18 7.35
N LEU A 165 -10.66 17.71 7.94
CA LEU A 165 -11.23 16.38 7.72
C LEU A 165 -12.37 16.43 6.69
N PRO A 166 -12.71 15.29 6.04
CA PRO A 166 -13.80 15.24 5.03
C PRO A 166 -15.15 15.74 5.54
N ASN A 167 -15.46 15.46 6.81
CA ASN A 167 -16.69 15.91 7.49
C ASN A 167 -16.71 17.42 7.85
N ARG A 168 -15.81 18.22 7.28
CA ARG A 168 -15.66 19.67 7.49
C ARG A 168 -15.27 20.08 8.91
N THR A 169 -14.84 19.14 9.74
CA THR A 169 -14.19 19.44 11.02
C THR A 169 -12.68 19.52 10.83
N SER A 170 -11.95 19.85 11.90
CA SER A 170 -10.48 19.87 11.85
C SER A 170 -9.89 19.37 13.16
N LYS A 171 -8.68 18.81 13.08
CA LYS A 171 -7.89 18.37 14.23
C LYS A 171 -6.49 18.97 14.20
N MET A 172 -5.85 19.05 15.36
CA MET A 172 -4.42 19.35 15.44
C MET A 172 -3.65 18.04 15.29
N VAL A 173 -2.76 17.96 14.31
CA VAL A 173 -1.99 16.75 14.01
C VAL A 173 -0.49 17.07 14.02
N PRO A 174 0.35 16.13 14.45
CA PRO A 174 1.81 16.29 14.38
C PRO A 174 2.30 16.34 12.92
N MET A 175 2.59 17.55 12.45
CA MET A 175 3.04 17.83 11.08
C MET A 175 4.56 17.78 11.00
N MET A 176 5.10 16.82 10.26
CA MET A 176 6.54 16.71 10.01
C MET A 176 6.98 17.76 9.00
N VAL A 177 8.21 18.26 9.14
CA VAL A 177 8.76 19.32 8.28
C VAL A 177 10.00 18.81 7.59
N ALA A 178 9.98 18.78 6.25
CA ALA A 178 11.13 18.34 5.48
C ALA A 178 12.17 19.47 5.42
N GLU A 179 13.30 19.26 6.09
CA GLU A 179 14.39 20.24 6.15
C GLU A 179 15.54 19.87 5.23
N SER A 180 16.26 20.89 4.74
CA SER A 180 17.49 20.67 3.97
C SER A 180 18.61 20.18 4.89
N THR A 181 19.16 19.00 4.58
CA THR A 181 20.33 18.44 5.26
C THR A 181 21.63 19.13 4.85
N GLU A 182 21.62 19.91 3.76
CA GLU A 182 22.81 20.60 3.28
C GLU A 182 23.27 21.71 4.25
N LYS A 183 24.59 21.84 4.41
CA LYS A 183 25.21 22.94 5.19
C LYS A 183 25.12 24.30 4.48
N LYS A 184 24.71 24.33 3.20
CA LYS A 184 24.52 25.56 2.43
C LYS A 184 23.09 26.06 2.61
N ARG A 185 22.90 27.39 2.60
CA ARG A 185 21.62 28.11 2.79
C ARG A 185 20.67 27.89 1.58
N GLY A 186 20.27 26.65 1.33
CA GLY A 186 19.31 26.28 0.28
C GLY A 186 18.13 25.51 0.86
N MET A 187 16.96 25.63 0.23
CA MET A 187 15.82 24.77 0.52
C MET A 187 16.10 23.35 0.03
N LYS A 188 15.40 22.37 0.61
CA LYS A 188 15.46 21.00 0.14
C LYS A 188 14.82 20.91 -1.26
N VAL A 189 15.41 20.08 -2.11
CA VAL A 189 14.94 19.81 -3.46
C VAL A 189 14.18 18.49 -3.45
N PHE A 190 13.02 18.46 -4.11
CA PHE A 190 12.18 17.28 -4.25
C PHE A 190 11.87 17.03 -5.72
N ALA A 191 11.65 15.77 -6.08
CA ALA A 191 10.91 15.47 -7.30
C ALA A 191 9.46 15.93 -7.09
N TYR A 192 9.07 16.97 -7.80
CA TYR A 192 7.81 17.68 -7.59
C TYR A 192 7.07 17.89 -8.91
N TYR A 193 5.75 17.77 -8.85
CA TYR A 193 4.82 18.03 -9.95
C TYR A 193 3.59 18.77 -9.38
N ALA A 194 2.99 19.65 -10.18
CA ALA A 194 1.70 20.23 -9.85
C ALA A 194 0.92 20.58 -11.11
N ASP A 195 -0.40 20.45 -11.02
CA ASP A 195 -1.38 20.90 -11.99
C ASP A 195 -2.60 21.51 -11.26
N ASP A 196 -3.70 21.68 -11.99
CA ASP A 196 -4.94 22.25 -11.43
C ASP A 196 -5.60 21.35 -10.39
N ASP A 197 -5.30 20.05 -10.38
CA ASP A 197 -5.97 19.04 -9.56
C ASP A 197 -5.10 18.57 -8.39
N PHE A 198 -3.77 18.53 -8.54
CA PHE A 198 -2.86 18.01 -7.53
C PHE A 198 -1.56 18.81 -7.36
N GLN A 199 -1.05 18.79 -6.14
CA GLN A 199 0.39 18.92 -5.85
C GLN A 199 0.95 17.55 -5.49
N VAL A 200 2.08 17.18 -6.07
CA VAL A 200 2.68 15.85 -5.89
C VAL A 200 4.16 15.97 -5.60
N ALA A 201 4.62 15.32 -4.54
CA ALA A 201 6.04 15.25 -4.18
C ALA A 201 6.47 13.80 -3.99
N SER A 202 7.67 13.46 -4.42
CA SER A 202 8.30 12.17 -4.16
C SER A 202 9.47 12.30 -3.17
N ILE A 203 9.49 11.42 -2.18
CA ILE A 203 10.52 11.31 -1.15
C ILE A 203 11.20 9.94 -1.26
N PRO A 204 12.53 9.87 -1.47
CA PRO A 204 13.24 8.61 -1.53
C PRO A 204 13.39 7.95 -0.15
N TYR A 205 13.32 6.62 -0.12
CA TYR A 205 13.72 5.83 1.04
C TYR A 205 15.21 5.46 0.99
N SER A 206 15.70 4.85 2.06
CA SER A 206 17.09 4.39 2.18
C SER A 206 17.37 3.24 1.22
N HIS A 207 16.39 2.36 0.98
CA HIS A 207 16.44 1.45 -0.15
C HIS A 207 16.03 2.20 -1.42
N PRO A 208 16.94 2.38 -2.39
CA PRO A 208 16.69 3.18 -3.59
C PRO A 208 15.64 2.55 -4.52
N GLU A 209 15.34 1.27 -4.35
CA GLU A 209 14.20 0.62 -4.98
C GLU A 209 12.83 1.18 -4.56
N TYR A 210 12.72 1.96 -3.47
CA TYR A 210 11.44 2.51 -3.04
C TYR A 210 11.44 4.04 -2.92
N SER A 211 10.30 4.64 -3.22
CA SER A 211 10.00 6.04 -2.90
C SER A 211 8.57 6.20 -2.40
N ALA A 212 8.33 7.16 -1.51
CA ALA A 212 6.99 7.63 -1.21
C ALA A 212 6.59 8.68 -2.24
N VAL A 213 5.37 8.59 -2.76
CA VAL A 213 4.73 9.63 -3.57
C VAL A 213 3.54 10.15 -2.77
N ILE A 214 3.57 11.43 -2.45
CA ILE A 214 2.53 12.13 -1.69
C ILE A 214 1.77 12.98 -2.70
N ALA A 215 0.47 12.75 -2.86
CA ALA A 215 -0.38 13.54 -3.75
C ALA A 215 -1.48 14.23 -2.95
N LEU A 216 -1.51 15.55 -3.04
CA LEU A 216 -2.43 16.42 -2.32
C LEU A 216 -3.39 17.07 -3.32
N PRO A 217 -4.69 16.71 -3.29
CA PRO A 217 -5.72 17.39 -4.08
C PRO A 217 -5.71 18.90 -3.85
N THR A 218 -5.76 19.72 -4.90
CA THR A 218 -5.80 21.19 -4.81
C THR A 218 -7.10 21.69 -4.18
N THR A 219 -8.22 21.03 -4.50
CA THR A 219 -9.54 21.33 -3.93
C THR A 219 -9.80 20.51 -2.67
N PRO A 220 -10.12 21.15 -1.52
CA PRO A 220 -10.35 20.43 -0.25
C PRO A 220 -11.52 19.44 -0.23
N ASN A 221 -12.48 19.58 -1.15
CA ASN A 221 -13.67 18.72 -1.25
C ASN A 221 -13.82 18.07 -2.63
N GLY A 222 -12.78 18.09 -3.45
CA GLY A 222 -12.80 17.38 -4.72
C GLY A 222 -12.25 15.99 -4.53
N ASN A 223 -12.89 15.00 -5.16
CA ASN A 223 -12.31 13.69 -5.42
C ASN A 223 -11.77 13.72 -6.86
N PRO A 224 -10.63 14.40 -7.13
CA PRO A 224 -10.05 14.35 -8.46
C PRO A 224 -9.80 12.90 -8.86
N VAL A 225 -10.10 12.58 -10.12
CA VAL A 225 -9.98 11.21 -10.63
C VAL A 225 -8.53 10.78 -10.54
N LEU A 226 -8.26 9.83 -9.64
CA LEU A 226 -6.96 9.21 -9.51
C LEU A 226 -6.98 7.86 -10.23
N ASP A 227 -6.49 7.86 -11.46
CA ASP A 227 -6.32 6.68 -12.30
C ASP A 227 -4.83 6.50 -12.71
N ASP A 228 -4.54 5.41 -13.42
CA ASP A 228 -3.18 5.11 -13.89
C ASP A 228 -2.66 6.21 -14.82
N VAL A 229 -3.51 6.81 -15.67
CA VAL A 229 -3.08 7.85 -16.62
C VAL A 229 -2.62 9.10 -15.86
N THR A 230 -3.42 9.53 -14.89
CA THR A 230 -3.10 10.64 -13.99
C THR A 230 -1.80 10.35 -13.24
N TYR A 231 -1.65 9.17 -12.63
CA TYR A 231 -0.44 8.79 -11.92
C TYR A 231 0.82 8.77 -12.81
N GLN A 232 0.74 8.18 -14.00
CA GLN A 232 1.86 8.20 -14.95
C GLN A 232 2.22 9.62 -15.38
N SER A 233 1.23 10.51 -15.54
CA SER A 233 1.47 11.91 -15.89
C SER A 233 2.27 12.64 -14.80
N TRP A 234 2.00 12.36 -13.52
CA TRP A 234 2.76 12.90 -12.40
C TRP A 234 4.21 12.43 -12.46
N LEU A 235 4.42 11.11 -12.60
CA LEU A 235 5.76 10.52 -12.65
C LEU A 235 6.59 11.07 -13.81
N ALA A 236 5.98 11.24 -14.98
CA ALA A 236 6.65 11.80 -16.15
C ALA A 236 6.89 13.32 -16.04
N GLY A 237 6.02 14.04 -15.33
CA GLY A 237 6.06 15.48 -15.18
C GLY A 237 6.93 15.98 -14.02
N MET A 238 7.30 15.12 -13.08
CA MET A 238 8.11 15.47 -11.91
C MET A 238 9.45 16.11 -12.29
N LYS A 239 9.76 17.24 -11.66
CA LYS A 239 11.03 17.96 -11.80
C LYS A 239 11.65 18.17 -10.43
N GLN A 240 12.98 18.17 -10.40
CA GLN A 240 13.76 18.53 -9.21
C GLN A 240 13.52 20.02 -8.91
N THR A 241 12.68 20.28 -7.91
CA THR A 241 12.20 21.62 -7.57
C THR A 241 12.49 21.90 -6.09
N PRO A 242 13.09 23.05 -5.74
CA PRO A 242 13.28 23.42 -4.35
C PRO A 242 11.95 23.87 -3.73
N GLY A 243 11.68 23.48 -2.49
CA GLY A 243 10.42 23.88 -1.84
C GLY A 243 10.30 23.47 -0.38
N VAL A 244 9.12 23.78 0.18
CA VAL A 244 8.71 23.40 1.53
C VAL A 244 7.71 22.27 1.43
N LEU A 245 8.01 21.14 2.08
CA LEU A 245 7.12 20.01 2.22
C LEU A 245 6.83 19.74 3.70
N MET A 246 5.54 19.72 4.04
CA MET A 246 5.05 19.37 5.36
C MET A 246 3.93 18.36 5.25
N PHE A 247 4.01 17.25 5.97
CA PHE A 247 2.94 16.26 6.00
C PHE A 247 2.88 15.54 7.35
N PRO A 248 1.71 15.04 7.76
CA PRO A 248 1.53 14.49 9.10
C PRO A 248 2.23 13.15 9.23
N LYS A 249 2.66 12.80 10.45
CA LYS A 249 2.85 11.38 10.80
C LYS A 249 1.47 10.72 10.86
N PHE A 250 1.41 9.44 10.52
CA PHE A 250 0.18 8.67 10.56
C PHE A 250 0.49 7.19 10.65
N LYS A 251 -0.46 6.43 11.19
CA LYS A 251 -0.52 4.98 11.01
C LYS A 251 -1.87 4.70 10.36
N VAL A 252 -1.83 3.86 9.34
CA VAL A 252 -3.04 3.36 8.70
C VAL A 252 -2.98 1.85 8.70
N GLU A 253 -4.05 1.27 9.21
CA GLU A 253 -4.32 -0.15 9.12
C GLU A 253 -5.66 -0.26 8.43
N TYR A 254 -5.66 -0.82 7.24
CA TYR A 254 -6.91 -1.25 6.63
C TYR A 254 -7.05 -2.71 7.01
N GLY A 255 -8.08 -2.98 7.82
CA GLY A 255 -8.31 -4.28 8.43
C GLY A 255 -8.61 -5.37 7.40
N VAL A 256 -9.24 -6.43 7.87
CA VAL A 256 -9.68 -7.56 7.06
C VAL A 256 -10.73 -7.07 6.07
N LYS A 257 -10.35 -6.83 4.82
CA LYS A 257 -11.34 -6.71 3.76
C LYS A 257 -11.34 -7.97 2.94
N ASP A 258 -12.50 -8.59 2.89
CA ASP A 258 -12.78 -9.60 1.89
C ASP A 258 -12.87 -8.90 0.53
N LEU A 259 -11.83 -9.09 -0.30
CA LEU A 259 -11.75 -8.53 -1.65
C LEU A 259 -12.48 -9.40 -2.69
N THR A 260 -13.12 -10.50 -2.29
CA THR A 260 -13.72 -11.48 -3.20
C THR A 260 -14.74 -10.84 -4.13
N SER A 261 -15.67 -10.04 -3.60
CA SER A 261 -16.69 -9.37 -4.41
C SER A 261 -16.08 -8.36 -5.37
N ILE A 262 -15.13 -7.55 -4.90
CA ILE A 262 -14.44 -6.53 -5.70
C ILE A 262 -13.66 -7.21 -6.84
N LEU A 263 -12.91 -8.27 -6.54
CA LEU A 263 -12.15 -9.03 -7.54
C LEU A 263 -13.07 -9.74 -8.53
N ALA A 264 -14.21 -10.29 -8.07
CA ALA A 264 -15.21 -10.91 -8.93
C ALA A 264 -15.82 -9.90 -9.91
N GLU A 265 -16.14 -8.68 -9.45
CA GLU A 265 -16.56 -7.57 -10.31
C GLU A 265 -15.48 -7.21 -11.34
N GLY A 266 -14.21 -7.31 -10.97
CA GLY A 266 -13.06 -7.10 -11.85
C GLY A 266 -12.84 -8.22 -12.87
N GLY A 267 -13.50 -9.38 -12.68
CA GLY A 267 -13.46 -10.51 -13.60
C GLY A 267 -12.86 -11.79 -13.04
N LEU A 268 -12.45 -11.84 -11.77
CA LEU A 268 -12.06 -13.09 -11.12
C LEU A 268 -13.25 -14.07 -11.12
N GLU A 269 -13.09 -15.23 -11.74
CA GLU A 269 -14.12 -16.27 -11.72
C GLU A 269 -14.03 -17.09 -10.44
N ILE A 270 -14.84 -16.73 -9.43
CA ILE A 270 -14.94 -17.45 -8.16
C ILE A 270 -15.14 -18.96 -8.37
N ALA A 271 -16.14 -19.34 -9.16
CA ALA A 271 -16.43 -20.72 -9.57
C ALA A 271 -15.85 -21.05 -10.96
N GLY A 272 -14.56 -20.75 -11.17
CA GLY A 272 -13.82 -21.03 -12.40
C GLY A 272 -13.26 -22.45 -12.48
N ASP A 273 -12.55 -22.74 -13.58
CA ASP A 273 -11.80 -23.98 -13.75
C ASP A 273 -10.46 -23.90 -13.01
N TYR A 274 -10.46 -24.37 -11.76
CA TYR A 274 -9.29 -24.50 -10.89
C TYR A 274 -8.80 -25.94 -10.78
N SER A 275 -9.06 -26.78 -11.79
CA SER A 275 -8.63 -28.19 -11.83
C SER A 275 -7.11 -28.39 -11.78
N GLY A 276 -6.31 -27.34 -11.95
CA GLY A 276 -4.86 -27.40 -11.71
C GLY A 276 -4.47 -27.32 -10.23
N MET A 277 -5.41 -27.04 -9.32
CA MET A 277 -5.17 -26.99 -7.87
C MET A 277 -5.48 -28.30 -7.18
N SER A 278 -6.51 -29.02 -7.63
CA SER A 278 -7.09 -30.17 -6.97
C SER A 278 -7.69 -31.14 -8.01
N ASP A 279 -7.67 -32.43 -7.68
CA ASP A 279 -8.43 -33.47 -8.40
C ASP A 279 -9.94 -33.43 -8.04
N GLU A 280 -10.29 -32.77 -6.93
CA GLU A 280 -11.67 -32.54 -6.50
C GLU A 280 -12.18 -31.17 -7.02
N PRO A 281 -13.51 -31.01 -7.18
CA PRO A 281 -14.08 -29.71 -7.54
C PRO A 281 -13.70 -28.64 -6.51
N LEU A 282 -13.05 -27.57 -6.99
CA LEU A 282 -12.59 -26.47 -6.16
C LEU A 282 -12.96 -25.12 -6.79
N GLN A 283 -13.28 -24.16 -5.93
CA GLN A 283 -13.54 -22.78 -6.29
C GLN A 283 -12.77 -21.86 -5.34
N ILE A 284 -12.57 -20.60 -5.71
CA ILE A 284 -12.10 -19.59 -4.76
C ILE A 284 -13.28 -19.23 -3.86
N SER A 285 -13.11 -19.31 -2.54
CA SER A 285 -14.18 -18.93 -1.61
C SER A 285 -14.00 -17.52 -1.07
N ASN A 286 -12.78 -17.17 -0.65
CA ASN A 286 -12.47 -15.88 -0.06
C ASN A 286 -11.08 -15.38 -0.50
N VAL A 287 -10.93 -14.06 -0.57
CA VAL A 287 -9.65 -13.37 -0.77
C VAL A 287 -9.51 -12.31 0.30
N PHE A 288 -8.83 -12.64 1.40
CA PHE A 288 -8.61 -11.73 2.51
C PHE A 288 -7.33 -10.92 2.31
N HIS A 289 -7.44 -9.62 2.53
CA HIS A 289 -6.32 -8.69 2.45
C HIS A 289 -6.23 -7.83 3.71
N LYS A 290 -5.02 -7.70 4.25
CA LYS A 290 -4.68 -6.74 5.30
C LYS A 290 -3.37 -6.04 4.96
N ALA A 291 -3.35 -4.72 5.09
CA ALA A 291 -2.17 -3.90 4.85
C ALA A 291 -1.99 -2.90 5.99
N VAL A 292 -0.73 -2.71 6.40
CA VAL A 292 -0.37 -1.80 7.49
C VAL A 292 0.76 -0.88 7.03
N LEU A 293 0.58 0.43 7.25
CA LEU A 293 1.62 1.43 7.08
C LEU A 293 1.72 2.30 8.33
N LYS A 294 2.96 2.56 8.76
CA LYS A 294 3.26 3.47 9.86
C LYS A 294 4.31 4.47 9.43
N VAL A 295 3.95 5.73 9.24
CA VAL A 295 4.82 6.77 8.72
C VAL A 295 5.19 7.76 9.82
N ASN A 296 6.49 7.98 10.02
CA ASN A 296 7.04 8.89 11.03
C ASN A 296 8.30 9.61 10.51
N GLU A 297 8.99 10.31 11.41
CA GLU A 297 10.16 11.11 11.06
C GLU A 297 11.36 10.29 10.58
N GLU A 298 11.45 9.01 10.97
CA GLU A 298 12.53 8.11 10.58
C GLU A 298 12.29 7.48 9.21
N GLY A 299 11.03 7.22 8.85
CA GLY A 299 10.65 6.48 7.66
C GLY A 299 9.22 5.96 7.68
N THR A 300 8.98 4.91 6.90
CA THR A 300 7.92 3.96 7.21
C THR A 300 8.49 2.91 8.17
N GLU A 301 8.04 2.97 9.41
CA GLU A 301 8.45 2.20 10.60
C GLU A 301 9.94 2.26 11.06
N GLY A 302 10.13 2.81 12.26
CA GLY A 302 11.35 2.76 13.08
C GLY A 302 11.05 3.20 14.52
N ALA A 303 11.83 2.72 15.51
CA ALA A 303 11.82 3.20 16.90
C ALA A 303 13.25 3.20 17.49
N ALA A 304 13.83 4.39 17.68
CA ALA A 304 14.78 4.80 18.72
C ALA A 304 15.24 6.23 18.44
N ALA A 305 14.95 7.15 19.37
CA ALA A 305 15.34 8.55 19.27
C ALA A 305 16.85 8.73 19.54
N THR A 306 17.60 9.25 18.58
CA THR A 306 18.95 9.78 18.83
C THR A 306 18.96 11.29 18.63
N ALA A 307 19.27 12.01 19.70
CA ALA A 307 19.14 13.45 19.79
C ALA A 307 20.35 14.18 19.18
N MET A 308 20.10 15.08 18.22
CA MET A 308 20.96 16.24 17.97
C MET A 308 20.09 17.48 17.74
N VAL A 309 20.35 18.52 18.53
CA VAL A 309 19.70 19.82 18.41
C VAL A 309 20.51 20.67 17.43
N MET A 310 19.87 21.14 16.36
CA MET A 310 20.39 22.28 15.58
C MET A 310 19.32 23.36 15.49
N ASN A 311 19.59 24.52 16.08
CA ASN A 311 18.86 25.75 15.79
C ASN A 311 19.27 26.25 14.39
N ARG A 312 18.32 26.37 13.46
CA ARG A 312 18.54 27.08 12.19
C ARG A 312 17.48 28.14 11.96
N ALA A 313 17.92 29.27 11.41
CA ALA A 313 17.08 30.41 11.06
C ALA A 313 16.26 30.14 9.80
N PHE A 314 15.03 30.65 9.75
CA PHE A 314 14.16 30.59 8.58
C PHE A 314 14.83 31.27 7.38
N VAL A 315 15.02 30.53 6.29
CA VAL A 315 15.39 31.07 4.98
C VAL A 315 14.09 31.46 4.28
N MET A 316 13.95 32.71 3.85
CA MET A 316 12.82 33.11 3.00
C MET A 316 12.88 32.29 1.70
N PRO A 317 11.77 31.64 1.29
CA PRO A 317 11.75 30.91 0.03
C PRO A 317 12.01 31.86 -1.15
N PRO A 318 12.86 31.49 -2.13
CA PRO A 318 12.89 32.18 -3.41
C PRO A 318 11.50 32.14 -4.08
N PRO A 319 11.20 33.07 -5.00
CA PRO A 319 9.88 33.18 -5.65
C PRO A 319 9.40 31.92 -6.36
N ASP A 320 10.31 31.07 -6.82
CA ASP A 320 10.02 29.85 -7.59
C ASP A 320 9.93 28.58 -6.70
N ALA A 321 9.96 28.75 -5.38
CA ALA A 321 9.80 27.66 -4.42
C ALA A 321 8.36 27.14 -4.43
N PHE A 322 8.18 25.82 -4.46
CA PHE A 322 6.86 25.28 -4.14
C PHE A 322 6.62 25.27 -2.63
N GLU A 323 5.36 25.38 -2.23
CA GLU A 323 4.91 25.11 -0.87
C GLU A 323 3.81 24.04 -0.93
N MET A 324 4.04 22.93 -0.24
CA MET A 324 3.10 21.81 -0.14
C MET A 324 2.90 21.47 1.33
N ILE A 325 1.79 21.94 1.89
CA ILE A 325 1.37 21.65 3.26
C ILE A 325 0.19 20.68 3.19
N VAL A 326 0.43 19.43 3.55
CA VAL A 326 -0.53 18.32 3.48
C VAL A 326 -1.43 18.37 4.72
N ASN A 327 -2.35 19.33 4.73
CA ASN A 327 -3.24 19.63 5.86
C ASN A 327 -4.71 19.27 5.61
N ARG A 328 -4.96 18.32 4.72
CA ARG A 328 -6.27 17.83 4.29
C ARG A 328 -6.11 16.45 3.66
N PRO A 329 -7.19 15.72 3.33
CA PRO A 329 -7.10 14.38 2.78
C PRO A 329 -6.14 14.29 1.60
N PHE A 330 -5.32 13.24 1.60
CA PHE A 330 -4.23 13.08 0.63
C PHE A 330 -3.98 11.61 0.33
N PHE A 331 -3.35 11.36 -0.81
CA PHE A 331 -2.89 10.04 -1.18
C PHE A 331 -1.44 9.86 -0.80
N PHE A 332 -1.12 8.68 -0.27
CA PHE A 332 0.23 8.24 0.02
C PHE A 332 0.48 6.92 -0.68
N ILE A 333 1.48 6.90 -1.56
CA ILE A 333 1.82 5.76 -2.39
C ILE A 333 3.26 5.35 -2.08
N VAL A 334 3.49 4.07 -1.79
CA VAL A 334 4.84 3.50 -1.81
C VAL A 334 5.06 2.91 -3.20
N LYS A 335 5.99 3.49 -3.95
CA LYS A 335 6.33 3.11 -5.31
C LYS A 335 7.60 2.27 -5.33
N HIS A 336 7.57 1.16 -6.06
CA HIS A 336 8.77 0.44 -6.45
C HIS A 336 9.40 1.11 -7.69
N ASN A 337 10.54 1.77 -7.51
CA ASN A 337 11.20 2.59 -8.51
C ASN A 337 11.65 1.83 -9.77
N PRO A 338 12.25 0.62 -9.68
CA PRO A 338 12.71 -0.10 -10.86
C PRO A 338 11.58 -0.44 -11.83
N THR A 339 10.42 -0.80 -11.30
CA THR A 339 9.28 -1.29 -12.09
C THR A 339 8.17 -0.25 -12.23
N GLY A 340 8.26 0.86 -11.50
CA GLY A 340 7.24 1.89 -11.40
C GLY A 340 5.95 1.46 -10.70
N ARG A 341 5.85 0.20 -10.22
CA ARG A 341 4.63 -0.37 -9.65
C ARG A 341 4.28 0.18 -8.27
N ILE A 342 3.00 0.18 -7.95
CA ILE A 342 2.46 0.59 -6.64
C ILE A 342 2.56 -0.58 -5.66
N ALA A 343 3.46 -0.45 -4.69
CA ALA A 343 3.61 -1.41 -3.60
C ALA A 343 2.54 -1.21 -2.53
N PHE A 344 2.26 0.05 -2.15
CA PHE A 344 1.15 0.41 -1.29
C PHE A 344 0.43 1.64 -1.82
N PHE A 345 -0.90 1.65 -1.65
CA PHE A 345 -1.76 2.75 -2.02
C PHE A 345 -2.66 3.11 -0.85
N SER A 346 -2.58 4.36 -0.38
CA SER A 346 -3.35 4.83 0.75
C SER A 346 -4.06 6.15 0.48
N HIS A 347 -5.23 6.31 1.09
CA HIS A 347 -5.96 7.57 1.19
C HIS A 347 -6.12 7.89 2.67
N ILE A 348 -5.53 8.99 3.10
CA ILE A 348 -5.45 9.39 4.50
C ILE A 348 -6.44 10.54 4.71
N ASN A 349 -7.61 10.20 5.25
CA ASN A 349 -8.67 11.13 5.61
C ASN A 349 -8.45 11.72 7.02
N ASP A 350 -7.95 10.92 7.96
CA ASP A 350 -7.65 11.35 9.33
C ASP A 350 -6.30 10.77 9.80
N PRO A 351 -5.21 11.55 9.81
CA PRO A 351 -3.90 11.06 10.23
C PRO A 351 -3.76 10.91 11.76
N SER A 352 -4.79 11.27 12.55
CA SER A 352 -4.75 11.18 14.03
C SER A 352 -5.06 9.79 14.59
N SER A 353 -5.52 8.86 13.75
CA SER A 353 -6.24 7.63 14.16
C SER A 353 -5.38 6.51 14.78
N SER A 354 -4.27 6.78 15.46
CA SER A 354 -3.39 5.69 15.93
C SER A 354 -2.49 5.90 17.15
N ASP A 355 -2.50 7.06 17.79
CA ASP A 355 -1.54 7.36 18.88
C ASP A 355 -2.17 7.36 20.29
N ASP A 356 -3.39 6.86 20.46
CA ASP A 356 -4.07 6.82 21.79
C ASP A 356 -3.44 5.82 22.80
N GLU A 357 -2.32 5.15 22.49
CA GLU A 357 -1.58 4.30 23.44
C GLU A 357 -0.18 4.79 23.86
N MET A 358 0.26 5.99 23.46
CA MET A 358 1.59 6.50 23.86
C MET A 358 1.59 7.51 25.02
N CYS A 359 0.59 7.47 25.90
CA CYS A 359 0.63 8.14 27.22
C CYS A 359 -0.31 7.45 28.23
N SER A 360 0.19 6.41 28.91
CA SER A 360 -0.32 5.99 30.22
C SER A 360 0.84 5.62 31.14
#